data_AF-A0A3D1JBY1-F1
#
_entry.id   AF-A0A3D1JBY1-F1
#
_cell.length_a   1.000
_cell.length_b   1.000
_cell.length_c   1.000
_cell.angle_alpha   90.00
_cell.angle_beta   90.00
_cell.angle_gamma   90.00
#
_symmetry.space_group_name_H-M   'P 1'
#
loop_
_entity.id
_entity.type
_entity.pdbx_description
1 polymer ?
#
loop_
_entity_poly.entity_id
_entity_poly.type
_entity_poly.pdbx_seq_one_letter_code
_entity_poly.pdbx_strand_id
1 'polypeptide(L)' 'VANLDAVHIEDPWILKNYLEEKLQYSGKEAVPFTALKGDFHQYWFLDSQRIEAGQLGR' A
#
# COMPACT_ATOMS: atom_id res chain seq x y z
N VAL A 1 11.93 6.02 -9.38
CA VAL A 1 10.63 5.38 -9.06
C VAL A 1 10.86 3.89 -9.05
N ALA A 2 10.51 3.19 -7.97
CA ALA A 2 10.52 1.73 -7.95
C ALA A 2 9.29 1.23 -8.71
N ASN A 3 9.50 0.44 -9.76
CA ASN A 3 8.40 -0.26 -10.45
C ASN A 3 8.21 -1.60 -9.76
N LEU A 4 7.04 -1.79 -9.13
CA LEU A 4 6.62 -3.10 -8.67
C LEU A 4 5.94 -3.82 -9.84
N ASP A 5 6.43 -5.00 -10.19
CA ASP A 5 5.69 -5.96 -11.02
C ASP A 5 4.57 -6.55 -10.15
N ALA A 6 3.51 -5.76 -9.97
CA ALA A 6 2.36 -6.11 -9.16
C ALA A 6 1.40 -7.03 -9.94
N VAL A 7 0.97 -8.12 -9.32
CA VAL A 7 -0.01 -9.04 -9.92
C VAL A 7 -1.40 -8.41 -9.86
N HIS A 8 -1.68 -7.68 -8.78
CA HIS A 8 -2.91 -6.93 -8.59
C HIS A 8 -2.62 -5.43 -8.38
N ILE A 9 -3.51 -4.57 -8.86
CA ILE A 9 -3.39 -3.11 -8.71
C ILE A 9 -3.44 -2.66 -7.23
N GLU A 10 -3.96 -3.51 -6.35
CA GLU A 10 -3.99 -3.34 -4.90
C GLU A 10 -2.66 -3.67 -4.20
N ASP A 11 -1.78 -4.48 -4.80
CA ASP A 11 -0.55 -4.94 -4.13
C ASP A 11 0.36 -3.78 -3.67
N PRO A 12 0.53 -2.68 -4.44
CA PRO A 12 1.26 -1.50 -3.97
C PRO A 12 0.66 -0.86 -2.71
N TRP A 13 -0.67 -0.86 -2.56
CA TRP A 13 -1.35 -0.33 -1.38
C TRP A 13 -1.12 -1.20 -0.15
N ILE A 14 -1.16 -2.52 -0.32
CA ILE A 14 -0.82 -3.48 0.74
C ILE A 14 0.61 -3.25 1.22
N LEU A 15 1.55 -3.11 0.28
CA LEU A 15 2.95 -2.86 0.62
C LEU A 15 3.16 -1.52 1.31
N LYS A 16 2.49 -0.46 0.85
CA LYS A 16 2.51 0.85 1.52
C LYS A 16 2.07 0.74 2.97
N ASN A 17 0.91 0.14 3.21
CA ASN A 17 0.35 0.01 4.57
C ASN A 17 1.29 -0.77 5.49
N TYR A 18 1.87 -1.87 4.99
CA TYR A 18 2.85 -2.65 5.73
C TYR A 18 4.11 -1.83 6.09
N LEU A 19 4.67 -1.10 5.11
CA LEU A 19 5.86 -0.29 5.33
C LEU A 19 5.60 0.84 6.33
N GLU A 20 4.46 1.51 6.22
CA GLU A 20 4.05 2.56 7.16
C GLU A 20 3.91 2.01 8.58
N GLU A 21 3.29 0.84 8.76
CA GLU A 21 3.20 0.17 10.06
C GLU A 21 4.59 -0.13 10.63
N LYS A 22 5.51 -0.67 9.82
CA LYS A 22 6.88 -0.97 10.27
C LYS A 22 7.69 0.27 10.61
N LEU A 23 7.50 1.36 9.87
CA LEU A 23 8.16 2.63 10.13
C LEU A 23 7.65 3.26 11.43
N GLN A 24 6.33 3.25 11.65
CA GLN A 24 5.71 3.69 12.90
C GLN A 24 6.23 2.87 14.09
N TYR A 25 6.26 1.54 13.97
CA TYR A 25 6.80 0.66 15.01
C TYR A 25 8.29 0.92 15.29
N SER A 26 9.07 1.25 14.26
CA SER A 26 10.50 1.52 14.38
C SER A 26 10.82 2.95 14.84
N GLY A 27 9.81 3.81 15.03
CA GLY A 27 10.00 5.23 15.34
C GLY A 27 10.76 6.01 14.26
N LYS A 28 10.74 5.54 13.01
CA LYS A 28 11.44 6.16 11.88
C LYS A 28 10.49 7.03 11.08
N GLU A 29 11.00 8.15 10.60
CA GLU A 29 10.24 9.06 9.75
C GLU A 29 10.03 8.43 8.36
N ALA A 30 8.78 8.40 7.92
CA ALA A 30 8.42 7.81 6.64
C ALA A 30 8.70 8.78 5.49
N VAL A 31 9.34 8.28 4.43
CA VAL A 31 9.45 9.03 3.17
C VAL A 31 8.08 8.99 2.48
N PRO A 32 7.48 10.14 2.13
CA PRO A 32 6.14 10.16 1.56
C PRO A 32 6.09 9.49 0.20
N PHE A 33 5.08 8.64 0.01
CA PHE A 33 4.80 8.02 -1.28
C PHE A 33 4.30 9.07 -2.28
N THR A 34 4.83 9.05 -3.51
CA THR A 34 4.45 10.02 -4.55
C THR A 34 3.25 9.59 -5.40
N ALA A 35 3.07 8.28 -5.57
CA ALA A 35 1.99 7.69 -6.38
C ALA A 35 0.77 7.25 -5.54
N LEU A 36 1.00 6.77 -4.32
CA LEU A 36 -0.04 6.25 -3.43
C LEU A 36 -0.41 7.31 -2.39
N LYS A 37 -1.37 8.17 -2.74
CA LYS A 37 -1.77 9.32 -1.92
C LYS A 37 -3.22 9.20 -1.46
N GLY A 38 -3.51 9.76 -0.29
CA GLY A 38 -4.87 9.79 0.24
C GLY A 38 -5.33 8.44 0.77
N ASP A 39 -6.65 8.23 0.70
CA ASP A 39 -7.33 7.05 1.22
C ASP A 39 -7.74 6.12 0.07
N PHE A 40 -7.31 4.86 0.15
CA PHE A 40 -7.60 3.89 -0.90
C PHE A 40 -9.09 3.56 -1.04
N HIS A 41 -9.90 3.77 0.01
CA HIS A 41 -11.36 3.58 -0.04
C HIS A 41 -12.06 4.55 -1.00
N GLN A 42 -11.39 5.64 -1.39
CA GLN A 42 -11.94 6.64 -2.31
C GLN A 42 -11.81 6.23 -3.78
N TYR A 43 -11.01 5.20 -4.09
CA TYR A 43 -10.81 4.73 -5.45
C TYR A 43 -11.79 3.59 -5.76
N TRP A 44 -12.82 3.90 -6.56
CA TRP A 44 -13.88 2.96 -6.95
C TRP A 44 -13.38 1.70 -7.66
N PHE A 45 -12.19 1.76 -8.26
CA PHE A 45 -11.59 0.67 -9.03
C PHE A 45 -10.71 -0.27 -8.19
N LEU A 46 -10.50 0.05 -6.90
CA LEU A 46 -9.74 -0.81 -5.99
C LEU A 46 -10.69 -1.73 -5.22
N ASP A 47 -10.23 -2.97 -4.99
CA ASP A 47 -10.83 -3.83 -3.97
C ASP A 47 -10.27 -3.47 -2.58
N SER A 48 -11.02 -2.67 -1.83
CA SER A 48 -10.60 -2.25 -0.48
C SER A 48 -10.48 -3.43 0.48
N GLN A 49 -11.33 -4.46 0.35
CA GLN A 49 -11.27 -5.64 1.22
C GLN A 49 -9.98 -6.41 1.02
N ARG A 50 -9.47 -6.48 -0.22
CA ARG A 50 -8.17 -7.09 -0.51
C ARG A 50 -7.02 -6.32 0.15
N ILE A 51 -7.06 -4.99 0.11
CA ILE A 51 -6.05 -4.12 0.74
C ILE A 51 -6.07 -4.31 2.26
N GLU A 52 -7.25 -4.33 2.87
CA GLU A 52 -7.45 -4.55 4.30
C GLU A 52 -7.02 -5.95 4.76
N ALA A 53 -7.27 -6.98 3.95
CA ALA A 53 -6.84 -8.34 4.23
C ALA A 53 -5.30 -8.50 4.18
N GLY A 54 -4.59 -7.57 3.56
CA GLY A 54 -3.12 -7.56 3.49
C GLY A 54 -2.53 -8.72 2.69
N GLN A 55 -3.29 -9.30 1.76
CA GLN A 55 -2.87 -10.48 1.00
C GLN A 55 -2.26 -10.09 -0.34
N LEU A 56 -0.94 -10.26 -0.49
CA LEU A 56 -0.26 -10.12 -1.77
C LEU A 56 -0.66 -11.25 -2.73
N GLY A 57 -0.67 -10.96 -4.04
CA GLY A 57 -0.96 -11.95 -5.07
C GLY A 57 -0.05 -13.18 -4.95
N ARG A 58 -0.62 -14.37 -5.19
CA ARG A 58 0.12 -15.64 -5.24
C ARG A 58 0.38 -16.03 -6.69
#